data_AF-A0A4Q5HPE1-F1
#
_entry.id   AF-A0A4Q5HPE1-F1
#
_cell.length_a   1.000
_cell.length_b   1.000
_cell.length_c   1.000
_cell.angle_alpha   90.00
_cell.angle_beta   90.00
_cell.angle_gamma   90.00
#
_symmetry.space_group_name_H-M   'P 1'
#
loop_
_entity.id
_entity.type
_entity.pdbx_description
1 polymer ?
#
loop_
_entity_poly.entity_id
_entity_poly.type
_entity_poly.pdbx_seq_one_letter_code
_entity_poly.pdbx_strand_id
1 'polypeptide(L)'
;MNKIIFLILCIALLCGCSTNHNIESAIKDIYGSKVPPKEEDGAYIYILDYLEKENKQDADFLKLKDKIDKYTNSLSENLGNDVSSKSDANTSATSKDDCLSDFYKWETPSIRVVLISRKCLDNNGRDITIIVTNKG
;
A
#
# COMPACT_ATOMS: atom_id res chain seq x y z
N MET A 1 13.21 0.76 39.21
CA MET A 1 12.44 1.37 38.10
C MET A 1 12.78 0.82 36.70
N ASN A 2 13.78 -0.07 36.51
CA ASN A 2 14.16 -0.57 35.17
C ASN A 2 13.29 -1.70 34.57
N LYS A 3 12.47 -2.40 35.36
CA LYS A 3 11.73 -3.58 34.86
C LYS A 3 10.55 -3.23 33.95
N ILE A 4 9.90 -2.08 34.16
CA ILE A 4 8.75 -1.64 33.35
C ILE A 4 9.21 -1.14 31.98
N ILE A 5 10.31 -0.40 31.91
CA ILE A 5 10.87 0.12 30.64
C ILE A 5 11.32 -1.04 29.73
N PHE A 6 11.95 -2.08 30.31
CA PHE A 6 12.37 -3.26 29.55
C PHE A 6 11.18 -4.07 29.01
N LEU A 7 10.07 -4.12 29.77
CA LEU A 7 8.85 -4.79 29.34
C LEU A 7 8.17 -4.05 28.18
N ILE A 8 8.13 -2.72 28.21
CA ILE A 8 7.60 -1.88 27.13
C ILE A 8 8.45 -2.03 25.85
N LEU A 9 9.77 -2.12 26.00
CA LEU A 9 10.69 -2.33 24.87
C LEU A 9 10.48 -3.71 24.21
N CYS A 10 10.21 -4.75 25.00
CA CYS A 10 9.91 -6.10 24.48
C CYS A 10 8.55 -6.18 23.76
N ILE A 11 7.54 -5.42 24.21
CA ILE A 11 6.24 -5.35 23.54
C ILE A 11 6.37 -4.66 22.17
N ALA A 12 7.20 -3.62 22.05
CA ALA A 12 7.45 -2.93 20.78
C ALA A 12 8.16 -3.82 19.74
N LEU A 13 9.10 -4.68 20.18
CA LEU A 13 9.85 -5.60 19.31
C LEU A 13 9.00 -6.76 18.75
N LEU A 14 8.00 -7.23 19.50
CA LEU A 14 7.11 -8.31 19.04
C LEU A 14 6.05 -7.83 18.02
N CYS A 15 5.80 -6.53 17.92
CA CYS A 15 4.83 -5.99 16.97
C CYS A 15 5.32 -6.05 15.51
N GLY A 16 6.62 -5.89 15.25
CA GLY A 16 7.19 -5.80 13.89
C GLY A 16 6.98 -7.06 13.03
N CYS A 17 7.13 -8.26 13.59
CA CYS A 17 6.88 -9.50 12.86
C CYS A 17 5.37 -9.75 12.60
N SER A 18 4.49 -9.23 13.46
CA SER A 18 3.04 -9.42 13.30
C SER A 18 2.47 -8.61 12.15
N THR A 19 3.04 -7.43 11.87
CA THR A 19 2.40 -6.47 10.97
C THR A 19 2.51 -6.89 9.50
N ASN A 20 3.63 -7.50 9.08
CA ASN A 20 3.75 -8.08 7.73
C ASN A 20 2.73 -9.21 7.52
N HIS A 21 2.58 -10.09 8.51
CA HIS A 21 1.60 -11.17 8.44
C HIS A 21 0.16 -10.63 8.38
N ASN A 22 -0.15 -9.57 9.14
CA ASN A 22 -1.46 -8.92 9.10
C ASN A 22 -1.76 -8.30 7.73
N ILE A 23 -0.76 -7.68 7.08
CA ILE A 23 -0.91 -7.10 5.74
C ILE A 23 -1.12 -8.21 4.70
N GLU A 24 -0.33 -9.29 4.73
CA GLU A 24 -0.52 -10.45 3.86
C GLU A 24 -1.92 -11.07 4.03
N SER A 25 -2.39 -11.19 5.27
CA SER A 25 -3.74 -11.68 5.56
C SER A 25 -4.80 -10.76 4.99
N ALA A 26 -4.66 -9.44 5.14
CA ALA A 26 -5.59 -8.47 4.57
C ALA A 26 -5.62 -8.51 3.04
N ILE A 27 -4.46 -8.62 2.40
CA ILE A 27 -4.36 -8.81 0.95
C ILE A 27 -5.14 -10.06 0.55
N LYS A 28 -4.88 -11.20 1.19
CA LYS A 28 -5.55 -12.47 0.86
C LYS A 28 -7.06 -12.38 1.03
N ASP A 29 -7.52 -11.78 2.13
CA ASP A 29 -8.96 -11.64 2.43
C ASP A 29 -9.68 -10.75 1.41
N ILE A 30 -9.05 -9.65 1.00
CA ILE A 30 -9.69 -8.63 0.15
C ILE A 30 -9.53 -8.98 -1.33
N TYR A 31 -8.30 -9.24 -1.76
CA TYR A 31 -7.99 -9.56 -3.16
C TYR A 31 -8.47 -10.96 -3.58
N GLY A 32 -8.68 -11.84 -2.59
CA GLY A 32 -9.18 -13.20 -2.75
C GLY A 32 -8.12 -14.23 -3.14
N SER A 33 -6.84 -13.86 -3.16
CA SER A 33 -5.73 -14.77 -3.45
C SER A 33 -4.46 -14.37 -2.72
N LYS A 34 -3.56 -15.34 -2.51
CA LYS A 34 -2.24 -15.07 -1.93
C LYS A 34 -1.37 -14.41 -3.00
N VAL A 35 -0.83 -13.23 -2.68
CA VAL A 35 0.12 -12.52 -3.53
C VAL A 35 1.49 -12.53 -2.86
N PRO A 36 2.52 -13.15 -3.46
CA PRO A 36 3.86 -13.12 -2.90
C PRO A 36 4.46 -11.72 -3.03
N PRO A 37 5.16 -11.20 -2.01
CA PRO A 37 5.87 -9.94 -2.14
C PRO A 37 7.12 -10.08 -3.00
N LYS A 38 7.48 -9.00 -3.69
CA LYS A 38 8.85 -8.76 -4.16
C LYS A 38 9.62 -8.08 -3.03
N GLU A 39 10.79 -8.60 -2.68
CA GLU A 39 11.67 -7.97 -1.70
C GLU A 39 12.72 -7.10 -2.41
N GLU A 40 12.80 -5.82 -2.06
CA GLU A 40 13.72 -4.85 -2.66
C GLU A 40 14.15 -3.83 -1.61
N ASP A 41 15.46 -3.67 -1.38
CA ASP A 41 16.05 -2.76 -0.40
C ASP A 41 15.44 -2.83 1.02
N GLY A 42 15.08 -4.05 1.47
CA GLY A 42 14.47 -4.28 2.78
C GLY A 42 12.98 -3.91 2.86
N ALA A 43 12.35 -3.60 1.72
CA ALA A 43 10.92 -3.41 1.58
C ALA A 43 10.25 -4.62 0.94
N TYR A 44 9.03 -4.92 1.38
CA TYR A 44 8.13 -5.91 0.79
C TYR A 44 7.11 -5.20 -0.09
N ILE A 45 7.11 -5.49 -1.38
CA ILE A 45 6.26 -4.86 -2.39
C ILE A 45 5.24 -5.89 -2.89
N TYR A 46 3.95 -5.60 -2.71
CA TYR A 46 2.85 -6.39 -3.22
C TYR A 46 2.17 -5.63 -4.35
N ILE A 47 1.98 -6.28 -5.50
CA ILE A 47 1.27 -5.70 -6.64
C ILE A 47 0.02 -6.54 -6.87
N LEU A 48 -1.13 -5.92 -6.69
CA LEU A 48 -2.44 -6.53 -6.87
C LEU A 48 -2.99 -6.11 -8.22
N ASP A 49 -3.04 -7.02 -9.19
CA ASP A 49 -3.54 -6.74 -10.54
C ASP A 49 -5.09 -6.73 -10.57
N TYR A 50 -5.65 -5.61 -11.03
CA TYR A 50 -7.09 -5.39 -11.19
C TYR A 50 -7.54 -5.25 -12.64
N LEU A 51 -6.71 -5.58 -13.63
CA LEU A 51 -7.08 -5.54 -15.05
C LEU A 51 -8.38 -6.31 -15.34
N GLU A 52 -8.50 -7.53 -14.80
CA GLU A 52 -9.71 -8.36 -14.96
C GLU A 52 -10.76 -8.14 -13.85
N LYS A 53 -10.50 -7.21 -12.91
CA LYS A 53 -11.34 -6.97 -11.71
C LYS A 53 -11.59 -5.48 -11.46
N GLU A 54 -11.63 -4.68 -12.52
CA GLU A 54 -11.72 -3.22 -12.47
C GLU A 54 -12.80 -2.72 -11.49
N ASN A 55 -14.00 -3.31 -11.57
CA ASN A 55 -15.15 -2.91 -10.76
C ASN A 55 -14.96 -3.11 -9.25
N LYS A 56 -13.93 -3.85 -8.82
CA LYS A 56 -13.62 -4.10 -7.40
C LYS A 56 -12.49 -3.22 -6.86
N GLN A 57 -11.66 -2.64 -7.73
CA GLN A 57 -10.44 -1.95 -7.32
C GLN A 57 -10.71 -0.86 -6.28
N ASP A 58 -11.72 0.00 -6.50
CA ASP A 58 -12.07 1.07 -5.56
C ASP A 58 -12.54 0.56 -4.21
N ALA A 59 -13.45 -0.42 -4.22
CA ALA A 59 -13.99 -0.99 -2.99
C ALA A 59 -12.89 -1.71 -2.19
N ASP A 60 -12.00 -2.41 -2.88
CA ASP A 60 -10.92 -3.17 -2.26
C ASP A 60 -9.80 -2.25 -1.76
N PHE A 61 -9.50 -1.16 -2.48
CA PHE A 61 -8.60 -0.11 -2.02
C PHE A 61 -9.07 0.51 -0.70
N LEU A 62 -10.35 0.89 -0.61
CA LEU A 62 -10.93 1.44 0.62
C LEU A 62 -10.87 0.45 1.79
N LYS A 63 -11.14 -0.84 1.55
CA LYS A 63 -11.02 -1.88 2.59
C LYS A 63 -9.58 -2.10 3.03
N LEU A 64 -8.62 -2.10 2.09
CA LEU A 64 -7.20 -2.24 2.39
C LEU A 64 -6.74 -1.07 3.25
N LYS A 65 -7.10 0.16 2.88
CA LYS A 65 -6.84 1.36 3.66
C LYS A 65 -7.39 1.23 5.09
N ASP A 66 -8.67 0.88 5.26
CA ASP A 66 -9.30 0.72 6.58
C ASP A 66 -8.63 -0.38 7.44
N LYS A 67 -8.24 -1.50 6.82
CA LYS A 67 -7.48 -2.55 7.52
C LYS A 67 -6.11 -2.06 7.96
N ILE A 68 -5.37 -1.34 7.10
CA ILE A 68 -4.04 -0.80 7.45
C ILE A 68 -4.16 0.29 8.53
N ASP A 69 -5.17 1.16 8.46
CA ASP A 69 -5.48 2.14 9.52
C ASP A 69 -5.62 1.42 10.89
N LYS A 70 -6.36 0.31 10.93
CA LYS A 70 -6.55 -0.51 12.14
C LYS A 70 -5.27 -1.20 12.60
N TYR A 71 -4.48 -1.78 11.70
CA TYR A 71 -3.25 -2.50 12.07
C TYR A 71 -2.14 -1.59 12.56
N THR A 72 -2.04 -0.40 11.99
CA THR A 72 -1.03 0.59 12.38
C THR A 72 -1.48 1.42 13.58
N ASN A 73 -2.75 1.30 13.99
CA ASN A 73 -3.40 2.14 15.00
C ASN A 73 -3.13 3.64 14.72
N SER A 74 -3.14 4.00 13.44
CA SER A 74 -2.76 5.30 12.93
C SER A 74 -3.60 5.62 11.70
N LEU A 75 -3.91 6.90 11.51
CA LEU A 75 -4.60 7.36 10.31
C LEU A 75 -3.59 7.61 9.20
N SER A 76 -3.93 7.14 8.01
CA SER A 76 -3.16 7.41 6.80
C SER A 76 -2.94 8.91 6.58
N GLU A 77 -1.72 9.31 6.25
CA GLU A 77 -1.44 10.59 5.60
C GLU A 77 -1.75 10.45 4.11
N ASN A 78 -2.61 11.33 3.58
CA ASN A 78 -2.82 11.43 2.14
C ASN A 78 -1.65 12.24 1.55
N LEU A 79 -0.84 11.61 0.71
CA LEU A 79 0.34 12.24 0.08
C LEU A 79 0.00 13.02 -1.19
N GLY A 80 -1.25 12.92 -1.66
CA GLY A 80 -1.76 13.55 -2.86
C GLY A 80 -2.26 12.54 -3.88
N ASN A 81 -2.75 13.10 -4.98
CA ASN A 81 -3.16 12.37 -6.15
C ASN A 81 -2.26 12.85 -7.31
N ASP A 82 -1.61 11.93 -8.01
CA ASP A 82 -0.76 12.24 -9.16
C ASP A 82 -1.46 11.84 -10.46
N VAL A 83 -1.25 12.65 -11.48
CA VAL A 83 -1.68 12.39 -12.86
C VAL A 83 -0.43 12.28 -13.70
N SER A 84 0.04 11.06 -13.92
CA SER A 84 1.18 10.84 -14.79
C SER A 84 0.70 10.83 -16.24
N SER A 85 1.00 11.89 -16.99
CA SER A 85 0.81 11.96 -18.44
C SER A 85 2.14 11.69 -19.13
N LYS A 86 2.19 10.77 -20.09
CA LYS A 86 3.30 10.77 -21.06
C LYS A 86 3.08 11.95 -22.01
N SER A 87 3.67 13.11 -21.70
CA SER A 87 3.63 14.26 -22.59
C SER A 87 4.69 14.11 -23.68
N ASP A 88 4.33 13.45 -24.78
CA ASP A 88 4.97 13.76 -26.05
C ASP A 88 4.51 15.18 -26.41
N ALA A 89 5.46 16.12 -26.51
CA ALA A 89 5.24 17.56 -26.58
C ALA A 89 4.48 18.07 -27.82
N ASN A 90 3.70 17.24 -28.51
CA ASN A 90 3.05 17.61 -29.76
C ASN A 90 1.63 17.05 -29.98
N THR A 91 0.87 16.69 -28.95
CA THR A 91 -0.57 16.42 -29.14
C THR A 91 -1.41 16.95 -27.98
N SER A 92 -2.31 17.85 -28.34
CA SER A 92 -3.37 18.42 -27.51
C SER A 92 -4.31 17.37 -26.93
N ALA A 93 -4.70 17.59 -25.66
CA ALA A 93 -5.87 17.02 -24.98
C ALA A 93 -5.93 15.48 -24.87
N THR A 94 -5.79 14.98 -23.64
CA THR A 94 -5.95 13.57 -23.20
C THR A 94 -5.02 12.59 -23.90
N SER A 95 -3.82 12.42 -23.33
CA SER A 95 -2.97 11.32 -23.73
C SER A 95 -3.65 10.02 -23.28
N LYS A 96 -3.72 9.02 -24.16
CA LYS A 96 -4.35 7.72 -23.83
C LYS A 96 -3.64 6.99 -22.68
N ASP A 97 -2.45 7.45 -22.34
CA ASP A 97 -1.57 6.90 -21.30
C ASP A 97 -1.71 7.65 -19.95
N ASP A 98 -2.72 8.51 -19.78
CA ASP A 98 -2.93 9.21 -18.52
C ASP A 98 -3.33 8.20 -17.42
N CYS A 99 -2.51 8.12 -16.36
CA CYS A 99 -2.79 7.31 -15.18
C CYS A 99 -3.07 8.20 -13.98
N LEU A 100 -4.19 7.94 -13.30
CA LEU A 100 -4.50 8.52 -12.00
C LEU A 100 -3.94 7.63 -10.91
N SER A 101 -3.22 8.21 -9.96
CA SER A 101 -2.72 7.49 -8.81
C SER A 101 -3.07 8.17 -7.49
N ASP A 102 -3.59 7.41 -6.54
CA ASP A 102 -3.85 7.86 -5.15
C ASP A 102 -2.79 7.27 -4.21
N PHE A 103 -2.24 8.10 -3.32
CA PHE A 103 -1.13 7.71 -2.44
C PHE A 103 -1.47 7.92 -0.96
N TYR A 104 -1.39 6.85 -0.18
CA TYR A 104 -1.56 6.89 1.27
C TYR A 104 -0.35 6.31 1.98
N LYS A 105 0.05 6.94 3.08
CA LYS A 105 1.19 6.52 3.88
C LYS A 105 0.83 6.38 5.35
N TRP A 106 1.35 5.34 5.98
CA TRP A 106 1.36 5.16 7.42
C TRP A 106 2.79 5.13 7.92
N GLU A 107 3.08 5.98 8.88
CA GLU A 107 4.38 6.05 9.54
C GLU A 107 4.20 5.61 11.00
N THR A 108 4.73 4.43 11.35
CA THR A 108 4.76 3.95 12.74
C THR A 108 6.21 3.85 13.22
N PRO A 109 6.47 3.68 14.53
CA PRO A 109 7.84 3.49 15.02
C PRO A 109 8.56 2.29 14.40
N SER A 110 7.84 1.20 14.09
CA SER A 110 8.42 -0.07 13.62
C SER A 110 8.33 -0.28 12.12
N ILE A 111 7.34 0.31 11.44
CA ILE A 111 7.14 0.14 10.00
C ILE A 111 6.69 1.42 9.30
N ARG A 112 6.94 1.48 7.99
CA ARG A 112 6.27 2.37 7.04
C ARG A 112 5.45 1.54 6.07
N VAL A 113 4.21 1.97 5.81
CA VAL A 113 3.36 1.39 4.76
C VAL A 113 3.01 2.47 3.75
N VAL A 114 3.16 2.18 2.46
CA VAL A 114 2.68 3.01 1.36
C VAL A 114 1.67 2.21 0.55
N LEU A 115 0.48 2.76 0.36
CA LEU A 115 -0.58 2.19 -0.46
C LEU A 115 -0.80 3.10 -1.67
N ILE A 116 -0.74 2.52 -2.85
CA ILE A 116 -0.85 3.21 -4.13
C ILE A 116 -1.96 2.54 -4.93
N SER A 117 -2.98 3.29 -5.35
CA SER A 117 -3.94 2.83 -6.35
C SER A 117 -3.55 3.46 -7.67
N ARG A 118 -3.41 2.67 -8.74
CA ARG A 118 -3.13 3.17 -10.09
C ARG A 118 -4.25 2.79 -11.04
N LYS A 119 -4.72 3.75 -11.83
CA LYS A 119 -5.73 3.56 -12.88
C LYS A 119 -5.37 4.33 -14.14
N CYS A 120 -5.05 3.62 -15.21
CA CYS A 120 -4.81 4.21 -16.52
C CYS A 120 -6.06 4.20 -17.40
N LEU A 121 -6.25 5.25 -18.20
CA LEU A 121 -7.42 5.41 -19.08
C LEU A 121 -7.53 4.34 -20.17
N ASP A 122 -6.40 3.81 -20.64
CA ASP A 122 -6.30 2.78 -21.68
C ASP A 122 -6.40 1.34 -21.16
N ASN A 123 -6.71 1.15 -19.87
CA ASN A 123 -6.68 -0.16 -19.21
C ASN A 123 -5.31 -0.89 -19.32
N ASN A 124 -4.20 -0.19 -19.57
CA ASN A 124 -2.87 -0.81 -19.58
C ASN A 124 -2.18 -0.83 -18.21
N GLY A 125 -2.87 -0.38 -17.16
CA GLY A 125 -2.36 -0.38 -15.80
C GLY A 125 -3.46 -0.14 -14.79
N ARG A 126 -3.95 -1.22 -14.18
CA ARG A 126 -4.87 -1.17 -13.03
C ARG A 126 -4.32 -2.04 -11.94
N ASP A 127 -3.74 -1.41 -10.94
CA ASP A 127 -3.17 -2.13 -9.82
C ASP A 127 -3.38 -1.38 -8.49
N ILE A 128 -3.26 -2.14 -7.41
CA ILE A 128 -3.00 -1.59 -6.09
C ILE A 128 -1.63 -2.10 -5.66
N THR A 129 -0.71 -1.18 -5.42
CA THR A 129 0.63 -1.48 -4.93
C THR A 129 0.71 -1.17 -3.43
N ILE A 130 1.19 -2.14 -2.65
CA ILE A 130 1.42 -2.00 -1.20
C ILE A 130 2.90 -2.19 -0.94
N ILE A 131 3.55 -1.20 -0.33
CA ILE A 131 4.97 -1.23 0.01
C ILE A 131 5.06 -1.20 1.54
N VAL A 132 5.75 -2.18 2.11
CA VAL A 132 5.97 -2.27 3.56
C VAL A 132 7.47 -2.25 3.83
N THR A 133 7.93 -1.26 4.58
CA THR A 133 9.33 -1.13 5.00
C THR A 133 9.44 -1.28 6.50
N ASN A 134 10.23 -2.24 6.96
CA ASN A 134 10.54 -2.38 8.38
C ASN A 134 11.60 -1.35 8.80
N LYS A 135 11.39 -0.69 9.93
CA LYS A 135 12.36 0.21 10.55
C LYS A 135 13.09 -0.56 11.63
N GLY A 136 14.40 -0.73 11.43
CA GLY A 136 15.31 -1.37 12.39
C GLY A 136 15.52 -0.54 13.64
#